data_AF-A0A8I0M747-F1
#
_entry.id   AF-A0A8I0M747-F1
#
_cell.length_a   1.000
_cell.length_b   1.000
_cell.length_c   1.000
_cell.angle_alpha   90.00
_cell.angle_beta   90.00
_cell.angle_gamma   90.00
#
_symmetry.space_group_name_H-M   'P 1'
#
loop_
_entity.id
_entity.type
_entity.pdbx_description
1 polymer ?
#
loop_
_entity_poly.entity_id
_entity_poly.type
_entity_poly.pdbx_seq_one_letter_code
_entity_poly.pdbx_strand_id
1 'polypeptide(L)'
;MIDWQKTASHVIGEVHRSLAPDADLATRKKALRAARPGLFAQTSWGKKVWAKHSRKYLEKFGLPPLKAKAVEDHLSPLERMIAKAKAGAA
;
A
#
# COMPACT_ATOMS: atom_id res chain seq x y z
N MET A 1 13.98 1.57 -21.00
CA MET A 1 12.79 1.06 -20.29
C MET A 1 12.52 1.98 -19.11
N ILE A 2 11.28 2.42 -18.88
CA ILE A 2 10.95 3.28 -17.73
C ILE A 2 11.03 2.42 -16.45
N ASP A 3 11.80 2.88 -15.47
CA ASP A 3 11.76 2.32 -14.12
C ASP A 3 10.54 2.89 -13.38
N TRP A 4 9.42 2.18 -13.51
CA TRP A 4 8.15 2.53 -12.88
C TRP A 4 8.25 2.63 -11.35
N GLN A 5 9.06 1.78 -10.72
CA GLN A 5 9.19 1.72 -9.26
C GLN A 5 9.92 2.96 -8.74
N LYS A 6 11.08 3.26 -9.33
CA LYS A 6 11.89 4.44 -8.96
C LYS A 6 11.12 5.73 -9.22
N THR A 7 10.47 5.83 -10.38
CA THR A 7 9.68 7.02 -10.75
C THR A 7 8.52 7.24 -9.78
N ALA A 8 7.75 6.19 -9.43
CA ALA A 8 6.64 6.33 -8.49
C ALA A 8 7.12 6.79 -7.10
N SER A 9 8.21 6.18 -6.61
CA SER A 9 8.80 6.54 -5.31
C SER A 9 9.26 8.00 -5.30
N HIS A 10 9.92 8.45 -6.38
CA HIS A 10 10.40 9.83 -6.50
C HIS A 10 9.26 10.85 -6.43
N VAL A 11 8.22 10.68 -7.28
CA VAL A 11 7.08 11.60 -7.34
C VAL A 11 6.31 11.63 -6.01
N ILE A 12 6.11 10.47 -5.38
CA ILE A 12 5.45 10.41 -4.06
C ILE A 12 6.29 11.11 -2.99
N GLY A 13 7.62 11.02 -3.07
CA GLY A 13 8.53 11.77 -2.21
C GLY A 13 8.42 13.29 -2.41
N GLU A 14 8.25 13.75 -3.65
CA GLU A 14 8.00 15.18 -3.94
C GLU A 14 6.67 15.65 -3.36
N VAL A 15 5.60 14.87 -3.56
CA VAL A 15 4.29 15.15 -2.95
C VAL A 15 4.37 15.17 -1.43
N HIS A 16 5.16 14.27 -0.84
CA HIS A 16 5.34 14.26 0.61
C HIS A 16 6.02 15.55 1.11
N ARG A 17 7.04 16.04 0.39
CA ARG A 17 7.76 17.28 0.73
C ARG A 17 6.94 18.54 0.52
N SER A 18 6.01 18.54 -0.42
CA SER A 18 5.15 19.71 -0.70
C SER A 18 3.94 19.81 0.23
N LEU A 19 3.65 18.78 1.01
CA LEU A 19 2.53 18.74 1.95
C LEU A 19 2.97 19.11 3.37
N ALA A 20 2.07 19.76 4.09
CA ALA A 20 2.26 20.00 5.51
C ALA A 20 2.31 18.67 6.30
N PRO A 21 3.09 18.58 7.39
CA PRO A 21 3.22 17.35 8.17
C PRO A 21 1.89 16.87 8.79
N ASP A 22 1.02 17.81 9.13
CA ASP A 22 -0.31 17.64 9.73
C ASP A 22 -1.43 17.52 8.68
N ALA A 23 -1.11 17.55 7.38
CA ALA A 23 -2.10 17.42 6.33
C ALA A 23 -2.90 16.12 6.49
N ASP A 24 -4.22 16.26 6.42
CA ASP A 24 -5.17 15.17 6.61
C ASP A 24 -5.10 14.12 5.48
N LEU A 25 -5.68 12.96 5.73
CA LEU A 25 -5.65 11.85 4.77
C LEU A 25 -6.35 12.21 3.44
N ALA A 26 -7.41 13.03 3.46
CA ALA A 26 -8.11 13.42 2.24
C ALA A 26 -7.25 14.36 1.38
N THR A 27 -6.55 15.33 1.99
CA THR A 27 -5.59 16.18 1.28
C THR A 27 -4.46 15.37 0.67
N ARG A 28 -3.90 14.40 1.42
CA ARG A 28 -2.86 13.50 0.90
C ARG A 28 -3.35 12.69 -0.30
N LYS A 29 -4.57 12.16 -0.26
CA LYS A 29 -5.17 11.44 -1.40
C LYS A 29 -5.36 12.36 -2.61
N LYS A 30 -5.84 13.59 -2.40
CA LYS A 30 -6.05 14.58 -3.46
C LYS A 30 -4.72 14.98 -4.12
N ALA A 31 -3.69 15.25 -3.32
CA ALA A 31 -2.37 15.61 -3.79
C ALA A 31 -1.74 14.49 -4.63
N LEU A 32 -1.82 13.23 -4.17
CA LEU A 32 -1.36 12.09 -4.97
C LEU A 32 -2.12 11.95 -6.30
N ARG A 33 -3.43 12.19 -6.31
CA ARG A 33 -4.21 12.10 -7.55
C ARG A 33 -3.81 13.19 -8.54
N ALA A 34 -3.56 14.41 -8.05
CA ALA A 34 -3.12 15.55 -8.87
C ALA A 34 -1.69 15.35 -9.41
N ALA A 35 -0.80 14.78 -8.61
CA ALA A 35 0.61 14.57 -8.97
C ALA A 35 0.85 13.33 -9.85
N ARG A 36 -0.18 12.51 -10.13
CA ARG A 36 -0.01 11.27 -10.89
C ARG A 36 0.48 11.59 -12.32
N PRO A 37 1.71 11.19 -12.70
CA PRO A 37 2.22 11.48 -14.03
C PRO A 37 1.39 10.75 -15.10
N GLY A 38 1.15 11.41 -16.23
CA GLY A 38 0.29 10.87 -17.31
C GLY A 38 0.73 9.49 -17.82
N LEU A 39 2.03 9.21 -17.83
CA LEU A 39 2.61 7.91 -18.19
C LEU A 39 2.08 6.74 -17.35
N PHE A 40 1.81 6.96 -16.06
CA PHE A 40 1.23 5.93 -15.18
C PHE A 40 -0.23 5.61 -15.54
N ALA A 41 -0.91 6.49 -16.27
CA ALA A 41 -2.27 6.24 -16.77
C ALA A 41 -2.29 5.51 -18.13
N GLN A 42 -1.17 5.43 -18.83
CA GLN A 42 -1.10 4.85 -20.19
C GLN A 42 -1.00 3.32 -20.18
N THR A 43 -0.39 2.73 -19.15
CA THR A 43 -0.16 1.27 -19.11
C THR A 43 -0.80 0.62 -17.89
N SER A 44 -1.27 -0.63 -18.04
CA SER A 44 -1.81 -1.41 -16.93
C SER A 44 -0.77 -1.63 -15.82
N TRP A 45 0.49 -1.82 -16.20
CA TRP A 45 1.59 -1.96 -15.25
C TRP A 45 1.87 -0.66 -14.49
N GLY A 46 1.95 0.49 -15.17
CA GLY A 46 2.07 1.80 -14.55
C GLY A 46 0.94 2.05 -13.55
N LYS A 47 -0.31 1.85 -13.95
CA LYS A 47 -1.48 2.00 -13.06
C LYS A 47 -1.32 1.17 -11.77
N LYS A 48 -0.89 -0.10 -11.91
CA LYS A 48 -0.67 -1.01 -10.78
C LYS A 48 0.46 -0.53 -9.86
N VAL A 49 1.59 -0.11 -10.42
CA VAL A 49 2.73 0.39 -9.65
C VAL A 49 2.36 1.67 -8.89
N TRP A 50 1.67 2.62 -9.54
CA TRP A 50 1.20 3.84 -8.89
C TRP A 50 0.28 3.54 -7.71
N ALA A 51 -0.71 2.66 -7.91
CA ALA A 51 -1.64 2.27 -6.86
C ALA A 51 -0.92 1.62 -5.67
N LYS A 52 0.04 0.73 -5.92
CA LYS A 52 0.86 0.07 -4.89
C LYS A 52 1.61 1.08 -4.02
N HIS A 53 2.36 1.98 -4.64
CA HIS A 53 3.18 2.96 -3.90
C HIS A 53 2.33 4.02 -3.21
N SER A 54 1.30 4.54 -3.88
CA SER A 54 0.35 5.49 -3.29
C SER A 54 -0.30 4.92 -2.03
N ARG A 55 -0.71 3.65 -2.08
CA ARG A 55 -1.30 2.99 -0.92
C ARG A 55 -0.31 2.87 0.23
N LYS A 56 0.89 2.33 -0.03
CA LYS A 56 1.94 2.17 1.00
C LYS A 56 2.30 3.51 1.66
N TYR A 57 2.26 4.60 0.90
CA TYR A 57 2.43 5.94 1.45
C TYR A 57 1.25 6.34 2.36
N LEU A 58 0.01 6.21 1.88
CA LEU A 58 -1.19 6.59 2.64
C LEU A 58 -1.40 5.73 3.90
N GLU A 59 -0.96 4.47 3.91
CA GLU A 59 -0.99 3.59 5.09
C GLU A 59 -0.20 4.18 6.27
N LYS A 60 0.85 4.98 6.01
CA LYS A 60 1.60 5.71 7.05
C LYS A 60 0.81 6.85 7.69
N PHE A 61 -0.27 7.30 7.06
CA PHE A 61 -1.08 8.46 7.48
C PHE A 61 -2.52 8.05 7.83
N GLY A 62 -2.73 6.78 8.20
CA GLY A 62 -4.01 6.30 8.71
C GLY A 62 -4.91 5.61 7.68
N LEU A 63 -4.43 5.29 6.47
CA LEU A 63 -5.17 4.39 5.60
C LEU A 63 -5.07 2.94 6.12
N PRO A 64 -6.18 2.20 6.32
CA PRO A 64 -6.12 0.83 6.78
C PRO A 64 -5.38 -0.07 5.75
N PRO A 65 -4.54 -1.01 6.20
CA PRO A 65 -3.82 -1.92 5.31
C PRO A 65 -4.80 -2.80 4.51
N LEU A 66 -4.50 -3.07 3.24
CA LEU A 66 -5.41 -3.87 2.37
C LEU A 66 -5.62 -5.29 2.88
N LYS A 67 -4.54 -5.87 3.41
CA LYS A 67 -4.58 -7.13 4.14
C LYS A 67 -4.04 -6.82 5.52
N ALA A 68 -4.92 -6.77 6.53
CA ALA A 68 -4.46 -7.00 7.89
C ALA A 68 -3.68 -8.31 7.84
N LYS A 69 -2.42 -8.33 8.27
CA LYS A 69 -1.67 -9.58 8.37
C LYS A 69 -2.49 -10.50 9.26
N ALA A 70 -3.17 -11.47 8.67
CA ALA A 70 -3.85 -12.49 9.44
C ALA A 70 -2.78 -13.16 10.28
N VAL A 71 -2.99 -13.22 11.58
CA VAL A 71 -2.07 -13.84 12.55
C VAL A 71 -1.76 -15.30 12.19
N GLU A 72 -2.61 -15.91 11.36
CA GLU A 72 -2.47 -17.26 10.79
C GLU A 72 -1.23 -17.47 9.90
N ASP A 73 -0.62 -16.40 9.39
CA ASP A 73 0.58 -16.49 8.54
C ASP A 73 1.84 -16.88 9.34
N HIS A 74 1.78 -16.80 10.68
CA HIS A 74 2.91 -17.13 11.58
C HIS A 74 2.90 -18.57 12.06
N LEU A 75 1.78 -19.27 11.87
CA LEU A 75 1.66 -20.66 12.30
C LEU A 75 2.43 -21.53 11.30
N SER A 76 3.46 -22.19 11.81
CA SER A 76 4.09 -23.33 11.14
C SER A 76 3.03 -24.39 10.80
N PRO A 77 3.27 -25.26 9.80
CA PRO A 77 2.32 -26.30 9.42
C PRO A 77 1.81 -27.14 10.60
N LEU A 78 2.66 -27.38 11.60
CA LEU A 78 2.29 -28.12 12.81
C LEU A 78 1.33 -27.34 13.71
N GLU A 79 1.58 -26.05 13.94
CA GLU A 79 0.71 -25.21 14.75
C GLU A 79 -0.68 -25.05 14.11
N ARG A 80 -0.74 -25.05 12.77
CA ARG A 80 -2.03 -25.10 12.04
C ARG A 80 -2.79 -26.39 12.28
N MET A 81 -2.10 -27.54 12.31
CA MET A 81 -2.73 -28.84 12.60
C MET A 81 -3.26 -28.89 14.05
N ILE A 82 -2.50 -28.38 15.01
CA ILE A 82 -2.89 -28.32 16.43
C ILE A 82 -4.11 -27.41 16.60
N ALA A 83 -4.11 -26.21 16.01
CA ALA A 83 -5.24 -25.29 16.08
C ALA A 83 -6.51 -25.89 15.47
N LYS A 84 -6.40 -26.58 14.33
CA LYS A 84 -7.54 -27.25 13.67
C LYS A 84 -8.09 -28.41 14.50
N ALA A 85 -7.22 -29.23 15.10
CA ALA A 85 -7.62 -30.34 15.96
C ALA A 85 -8.36 -29.83 17.22
N LYS A 86 -7.89 -28.72 17.80
CA LYS A 86 -8.52 -28.10 18.97
C LYS A 86 -9.89 -27.46 18.65
N ALA A 87 -10.06 -26.92 17.45
CA ALA A 87 -11.33 -26.31 17.02
C ALA A 87 -12.43 -27.33 16.68
N GLY A 88 -12.07 -28.56 16.28
CA GLY A 88 -13.02 -29.64 15.99
C GLY A 88 -13.42 -30.52 17.18
N ALA A 89 -12.88 -30.23 18.38
CA ALA A 89 -13.16 -30.97 19.61
C ALA A 89 -14.16 -30.25 20.54
N ALA A 90 -14.82 -29.20 20.06
CA ALA A 90 -15.85 -28.43 20.75
C ALA A 90 -17.24 -28.72 20.16
#